data_AF-A0A2G5BB42-F1
#
_entry.id   AF-A0A2G5BB42-F1
#
_cell.length_a   1.000
_cell.length_b   1.000
_cell.length_c   1.000
_cell.angle_alpha   90.00
_cell.angle_beta   90.00
_cell.angle_gamma   90.00
#
_symmetry.space_group_name_H-M   'P 1'
#
loop_
_entity.id
_entity.type
_entity.pdbx_description
1 polymer ?
#
loop_
_entity_poly.entity_id
_entity_poly.type
_entity_poly.pdbx_seq_one_letter_code
_entity_poly.pdbx_strand_id
1 'polypeptide(L)'
;MDPTKKYFQRIKSRFDDVLDEPVEFDIGYYDKNTGSSLVFDIPGARTQQTALAVRKIPGALVPCISEKFLKANKQSEDWVEQAQELFEWIGLASNGSQAIIGNVSDPAVCAYSVPEPSIPADLEITTINGLLSPESILSAVEELIIEAQTSKKNFFVCVWGHEDAPISWGNSEHSFLISGENMYAQAYIPQQDRCVTFQACCPWDTFS
;
A
#
# COMPACT_ATOMS: atom_id res chain seq x y z
N MET A 1 -30.96 3.25 10.30
CA MET A 1 -31.32 4.09 11.45
C MET A 1 -32.73 4.60 11.25
N ASP A 2 -33.61 4.54 12.24
CA ASP A 2 -35.02 4.96 12.08
C ASP A 2 -35.12 6.50 12.10
N PRO A 3 -35.54 7.15 10.99
CA PRO A 3 -35.61 8.61 10.90
C PRO A 3 -36.58 9.25 11.90
N THR A 4 -37.54 8.48 12.43
CA THR A 4 -38.55 8.99 13.37
C THR A 4 -38.02 9.12 14.80
N LYS A 5 -36.86 8.55 15.11
CA LYS A 5 -36.30 8.55 16.46
C LYS A 5 -35.63 9.88 16.81
N LYS A 6 -35.79 10.31 18.06
CA LYS A 6 -35.19 11.54 18.61
C LYS A 6 -33.66 11.63 18.39
N TYR A 7 -32.95 10.50 18.45
CA TYR A 7 -31.51 10.47 18.22
C TYR A 7 -31.14 10.88 16.79
N PHE A 8 -31.84 10.35 15.78
CA PHE A 8 -31.64 10.73 14.38
C PHE A 8 -31.94 12.22 14.18
N GLN A 9 -33.07 12.70 14.70
CA GLN A 9 -33.47 14.11 14.62
C GLN A 9 -32.43 15.04 15.27
N ARG A 10 -31.82 14.61 16.38
CA ARG A 10 -30.73 15.33 17.02
C ARG A 10 -29.47 15.41 16.15
N ILE A 11 -29.07 14.32 15.49
CA ILE A 11 -27.91 14.35 14.57
C ILE A 11 -28.19 15.27 13.38
N LYS A 12 -29.37 15.13 12.75
CA LYS A 12 -29.78 15.95 11.62
C LYS A 12 -29.72 17.45 11.95
N SER A 13 -30.34 17.87 13.07
CA SER A 13 -30.30 19.28 13.51
C SER A 13 -28.87 19.77 13.76
N ARG A 14 -27.91 18.91 14.15
CA ARG A 14 -26.51 19.35 14.26
C ARG A 14 -25.87 19.63 12.89
N PHE A 15 -26.16 18.83 11.87
CA PHE A 15 -25.69 19.12 10.51
C PHE A 15 -26.41 20.32 9.89
N ASP A 16 -27.67 20.58 10.26
CA ASP A 16 -28.41 21.73 9.73
C ASP A 16 -28.04 23.06 10.42
N ASP A 17 -27.81 23.03 11.75
CA ASP A 17 -27.74 24.25 12.57
C ASP A 17 -26.34 24.56 13.16
N VAL A 18 -25.40 23.61 13.12
CA VAL A 18 -24.09 23.74 13.81
C VAL A 18 -22.91 23.39 12.91
N LEU A 19 -23.02 22.32 12.13
CA LEU A 19 -22.00 21.87 11.18
C LEU A 19 -22.48 22.19 9.75
N ASP A 20 -22.82 23.45 9.52
CA ASP A 20 -23.43 23.95 8.28
C ASP A 20 -22.40 24.37 7.22
N GLU A 21 -21.11 24.33 7.56
CA GLU A 21 -20.03 24.55 6.60
C GLU A 21 -19.86 23.34 5.66
N PRO A 22 -19.74 23.56 4.33
CA PRO A 22 -19.53 22.48 3.38
C PRO A 22 -18.13 21.88 3.54
N VAL A 23 -18.05 20.56 3.42
CA VAL A 23 -16.80 19.79 3.43
C VAL A 23 -16.68 19.05 2.10
N GLU A 24 -15.47 18.98 1.57
CA GLU A 24 -15.17 18.20 0.37
C GLU A 24 -15.04 16.72 0.73
N PHE A 25 -15.63 15.85 -0.10
CA PHE A 25 -15.59 14.40 0.09
C PHE A 25 -15.19 13.71 -1.19
N ASP A 26 -14.25 12.77 -1.05
CA ASP A 26 -14.09 11.69 -2.03
C ASP A 26 -15.10 10.59 -1.72
N ILE A 27 -15.90 10.21 -2.72
CA ILE A 27 -16.97 9.23 -2.55
C ILE A 27 -16.80 8.11 -3.57
N GLY A 28 -16.72 6.89 -3.06
CA GLY A 28 -16.77 5.67 -3.84
C GLY A 28 -17.86 4.75 -3.32
N TYR A 29 -18.44 3.95 -4.20
CA TYR A 29 -19.30 2.85 -3.83
C TYR A 29 -18.71 1.56 -4.36
N TYR A 30 -18.67 0.55 -3.49
CA TYR A 30 -18.24 -0.79 -3.80
C TYR A 30 -19.21 -1.77 -3.16
N ASP A 31 -19.78 -2.65 -3.96
CA ASP A 31 -20.57 -3.75 -3.45
C ASP A 31 -19.64 -4.81 -2.86
N LYS A 32 -19.73 -5.03 -1.55
CA LYS A 32 -18.88 -5.97 -0.81
C LYS A 32 -18.92 -7.41 -1.34
N ASN A 33 -20.03 -7.84 -1.94
CA ASN A 33 -20.22 -9.23 -2.34
C ASN A 33 -19.71 -9.48 -3.76
N THR A 34 -19.82 -8.49 -4.63
CA THR A 34 -19.51 -8.59 -6.06
C THR A 34 -18.25 -7.83 -6.46
N GLY A 35 -17.72 -6.97 -5.58
CA GLY A 35 -16.61 -6.06 -5.88
C GLY A 35 -16.96 -4.96 -6.88
N SER A 36 -18.22 -4.89 -7.34
CA SER A 36 -18.64 -3.96 -8.39
C SER A 36 -18.77 -2.54 -7.86
N SER A 37 -18.33 -1.57 -8.65
CA SER A 37 -18.57 -0.16 -8.37
C SER A 37 -19.86 0.32 -9.06
N LEU A 38 -20.46 1.37 -8.49
CA LEU A 38 -21.62 2.04 -9.07
C LEU A 38 -21.21 3.47 -9.40
N VAL A 39 -21.50 3.90 -10.63
CA VAL A 39 -21.45 5.32 -10.98
C VAL A 39 -22.80 5.92 -10.57
N PHE A 40 -22.77 6.86 -9.64
CA PHE A 40 -23.94 7.63 -9.23
C PHE A 40 -23.68 9.12 -9.46
N ASP A 41 -24.72 9.81 -9.93
CA ASP A 41 -24.66 11.24 -10.22
C ASP A 41 -25.03 12.02 -8.96
N ILE A 42 -24.07 12.75 -8.41
CA ILE A 42 -24.30 13.73 -7.35
C ILE A 42 -24.21 15.11 -7.99
N PRO A 43 -25.26 15.93 -7.91
CA PRO A 43 -25.22 17.30 -8.43
C PRO A 43 -24.02 18.07 -7.90
N GLY A 44 -23.17 18.56 -8.81
CA GLY A 44 -21.96 19.32 -8.47
C GLY A 44 -20.73 18.49 -8.16
N ALA A 45 -20.83 17.16 -8.08
CA ALA A 45 -19.67 16.29 -7.94
C ALA A 45 -18.90 16.15 -9.26
N ARG A 46 -17.60 15.88 -9.14
CA ARG A 46 -16.72 15.57 -10.28
C ARG A 46 -16.37 14.10 -10.25
N THR A 47 -16.54 13.41 -11.37
CA THR A 47 -16.07 12.02 -11.50
C THR A 47 -14.58 12.01 -11.77
N GLN A 48 -13.82 11.30 -10.94
CA GLN A 48 -12.40 11.06 -11.13
C GLN A 48 -12.16 9.58 -11.41
N GLN A 49 -11.45 9.28 -12.49
CA GLN A 49 -11.01 7.92 -12.80
C GLN A 49 -9.68 7.63 -12.11
N THR A 50 -9.45 6.36 -11.79
CA THR A 50 -8.17 5.90 -11.29
C THR A 50 -7.08 6.12 -12.34
N ALA A 51 -5.97 6.71 -11.93
CA ALA A 51 -4.83 6.95 -12.81
C ALA A 51 -3.89 5.74 -12.79
N LEU A 52 -3.55 5.24 -13.97
CA LEU A 52 -2.59 4.14 -14.15
C LEU A 52 -1.30 4.69 -14.75
N ALA A 53 -0.17 4.40 -14.12
CA ALA A 53 1.15 4.70 -14.66
C ALA A 53 2.01 3.44 -14.65
N VAL A 54 2.75 3.22 -15.73
CA VAL A 54 3.71 2.10 -15.84
C VAL A 54 5.09 2.67 -16.11
N ARG A 55 6.08 2.23 -15.33
CA ARG A 55 7.48 2.62 -15.45
C ARG A 55 8.34 1.37 -15.59
N LYS A 56 9.32 1.41 -16.50
CA LYS A 56 10.32 0.36 -16.64
C LYS A 56 11.67 0.84 -16.14
N ILE A 57 12.35 0.01 -15.36
CA ILE A 57 13.72 0.27 -14.87
C ILE A 57 14.58 -0.91 -15.32
N PRO A 58 15.34 -0.76 -16.41
CA PRO A 58 16.20 -1.83 -16.90
C PRO A 58 17.42 -2.00 -16.00
N GLY A 59 17.86 -3.25 -15.82
CA GLY A 59 19.11 -3.58 -15.12
C GLY A 59 19.14 -3.19 -13.63
N ALA A 60 17.99 -3.17 -12.96
CA ALA A 60 17.95 -3.00 -11.51
C ALA A 60 18.53 -4.24 -10.80
N LEU A 61 19.22 -4.04 -9.70
CA LEU A 61 19.66 -5.11 -8.80
C LEU A 61 18.52 -5.44 -7.85
N VAL A 62 17.97 -6.64 -7.98
CA VAL A 62 16.84 -7.13 -7.16
C VAL A 62 17.37 -8.05 -6.05
N PRO A 63 17.14 -7.72 -4.77
CA PRO A 63 17.54 -8.57 -3.65
C PRO A 63 16.94 -9.98 -3.75
N CYS A 64 17.78 -10.98 -3.53
CA CYS A 64 17.35 -12.36 -3.45
C CYS A 64 16.70 -12.61 -2.09
N ILE A 65 15.43 -13.00 -2.11
CA ILE A 65 14.76 -13.41 -0.89
C ILE A 65 15.14 -14.86 -0.59
N SER A 66 16.08 -15.05 0.35
CA SER A 66 16.65 -16.37 0.64
C SER A 66 15.67 -17.29 1.36
N GLU A 67 15.78 -18.61 1.16
CA GLU A 67 14.98 -19.56 1.96
C GLU A 67 15.27 -19.44 3.46
N LYS A 68 16.49 -19.05 3.83
CA LYS A 68 16.88 -18.82 5.22
C LYS A 68 16.07 -17.69 5.82
N PHE A 69 15.93 -16.58 5.11
CA PHE A 69 15.09 -15.46 5.52
C PHE A 69 13.63 -15.88 5.75
N LEU A 70 13.08 -16.73 4.88
CA LEU A 70 11.69 -17.19 4.99
C LEU A 70 11.43 -18.21 6.09
N LYS A 71 12.47 -18.95 6.50
CA LYS A 71 12.41 -19.99 7.53
C LYS A 71 12.95 -19.49 8.88
N ALA A 72 13.63 -18.35 8.92
CA ALA A 72 14.22 -17.79 10.12
C ALA A 72 13.15 -17.34 11.12
N ASN A 73 13.56 -17.27 12.39
CA ASN A 73 12.72 -16.71 13.43
C ASN A 73 12.64 -15.19 13.23
N LYS A 74 11.43 -14.65 13.11
CA LYS A 74 11.20 -13.20 12.92
C LYS A 74 11.79 -12.31 14.02
N GLN A 75 12.22 -12.89 15.14
CA GLN A 75 12.83 -12.18 16.26
C GLN A 75 14.37 -12.18 16.26
N SER A 76 15.05 -12.86 15.33
CA SER A 76 16.52 -12.80 15.24
C SER A 76 16.99 -11.50 14.60
N GLU A 77 18.11 -10.94 15.06
CA GLU A 77 18.72 -9.71 14.51
C GLU A 77 18.94 -9.82 13.00
N ASP A 78 19.55 -10.90 12.51
CA ASP A 78 19.77 -11.15 11.07
C ASP A 78 18.49 -11.10 10.23
N TRP A 79 17.36 -11.54 10.79
CA TRP A 79 16.07 -11.50 10.09
C TRP A 79 15.53 -10.08 10.03
N VAL A 80 15.63 -9.35 11.14
CA VAL A 80 15.18 -7.96 11.23
C VAL A 80 15.97 -7.09 10.25
N GLU A 81 17.29 -7.24 10.20
CA GLU A 81 18.17 -6.52 9.28
C GLU A 81 17.79 -6.80 7.81
N GLN A 82 17.70 -8.08 7.42
CA GLN A 82 17.29 -8.46 6.05
C GLN A 82 15.89 -7.97 5.70
N ALA A 83 14.96 -7.94 6.66
CA ALA A 83 13.60 -7.44 6.46
C ALA A 83 13.61 -5.91 6.23
N GLN A 84 14.39 -5.17 7.00
CA GLN A 84 14.54 -3.72 6.87
C GLN A 84 15.20 -3.35 5.53
N GLU A 85 16.28 -4.02 5.17
CA GLU A 85 16.97 -3.85 3.89
C GLU A 85 16.05 -4.11 2.69
N LEU A 86 15.27 -5.19 2.74
CA LEU A 86 14.30 -5.50 1.69
C LEU A 86 13.17 -4.46 1.63
N PHE A 87 12.66 -4.02 2.78
CA PHE A 87 11.61 -3.00 2.84
C PHE A 87 12.09 -1.65 2.30
N GLU A 88 13.30 -1.23 2.64
CA GLU A 88 13.91 -0.02 2.10
C GLU A 88 14.12 -0.12 0.57
N TRP A 89 14.61 -1.27 0.09
CA TRP A 89 14.74 -1.52 -1.35
C TRP A 89 13.40 -1.43 -2.08
N ILE A 90 12.33 -2.00 -1.51
CA ILE A 90 10.97 -1.92 -2.06
C ILE A 90 10.50 -0.46 -2.14
N GLY A 91 10.77 0.37 -1.12
CA GLY A 91 10.46 1.80 -1.14
C GLY A 91 11.21 2.55 -2.24
N LEU A 92 12.52 2.28 -2.39
CA LEU A 92 13.34 2.88 -3.45
C LEU A 92 12.88 2.45 -4.85
N ALA A 93 12.52 1.17 -5.02
CA ALA A 93 11.98 0.63 -6.25
C ALA A 93 10.64 1.29 -6.59
N SER A 94 9.72 1.41 -5.63
CA SER A 94 8.40 2.03 -5.84
C SER A 94 8.50 3.50 -6.26
N ASN A 95 9.49 4.22 -5.75
CA ASN A 95 9.78 5.60 -6.16
C ASN A 95 10.57 5.69 -7.48
N GLY A 96 11.06 4.56 -8.01
CA GLY A 96 11.94 4.43 -9.17
C GLY A 96 13.27 5.13 -9.02
N SER A 97 13.84 5.05 -7.82
CA SER A 97 15.19 5.53 -7.53
C SER A 97 16.22 4.86 -8.43
N GLN A 98 17.23 5.61 -8.88
CA GLN A 98 18.36 5.06 -9.63
C GLN A 98 19.37 4.33 -8.73
N ALA A 99 19.24 4.47 -7.40
CA ALA A 99 20.13 3.81 -6.44
C ALA A 99 20.09 2.27 -6.56
N ILE A 100 18.95 1.71 -6.97
CA ILE A 100 18.77 0.26 -7.13
C ILE A 100 19.49 -0.32 -8.34
N ILE A 101 20.06 0.50 -9.23
CA ILE A 101 20.81 0.05 -10.41
C ILE A 101 22.30 -0.23 -10.06
N GLY A 102 22.74 0.13 -8.86
CA GLY A 102 24.12 -0.12 -8.39
C GLY A 102 25.18 0.82 -8.97
N ASN A 103 24.80 1.83 -9.76
CA ASN A 103 25.70 2.77 -10.43
C ASN A 103 25.91 4.11 -9.68
N VAL A 104 25.43 4.24 -8.44
CA VAL A 104 25.68 5.46 -7.66
C VAL A 104 27.08 5.38 -7.05
N SER A 105 28.06 5.82 -7.83
CA SER A 105 29.50 5.65 -7.56
C SER A 105 30.05 6.59 -6.47
N ASP A 106 29.28 7.57 -5.99
CA ASP A 106 29.76 8.54 -5.00
C ASP A 106 29.02 8.38 -3.66
N PRO A 107 29.68 7.80 -2.64
CA PRO A 107 29.16 7.72 -1.28
C PRO A 107 28.82 9.07 -0.66
N ALA A 108 29.38 10.18 -1.17
CA ALA A 108 28.99 11.53 -0.75
C ALA A 108 27.62 11.96 -1.30
N VAL A 109 27.10 11.26 -2.32
CA VAL A 109 25.81 11.52 -2.96
C VAL A 109 24.75 10.52 -2.49
N CYS A 110 25.10 9.26 -2.31
CA CYS A 110 24.18 8.23 -1.81
C CYS A 110 24.95 7.18 -0.99
N ALA A 111 24.60 7.03 0.29
CA ALA A 111 25.17 6.01 1.16
C ALA A 111 24.46 4.64 1.03
N TYR A 112 23.34 4.59 0.30
CA TYR A 112 22.58 3.35 0.12
C TYR A 112 23.34 2.36 -0.76
N SER A 113 23.45 1.13 -0.29
CA SER A 113 23.92 -0.04 -1.04
C SER A 113 22.77 -1.03 -1.23
N VAL A 114 22.68 -1.62 -2.42
CA VAL A 114 21.68 -2.67 -2.67
C VAL A 114 21.96 -3.87 -1.77
N PRO A 115 20.94 -4.45 -1.11
CA PRO A 115 21.11 -5.63 -0.27
C PRO A 115 21.64 -6.82 -1.05
N GLU A 116 22.62 -7.52 -0.49
CA GLU A 116 23.23 -8.70 -1.09
C GLU A 116 22.72 -10.00 -0.43
N PRO A 117 22.50 -11.09 -1.19
CA PRO A 117 22.80 -11.23 -2.61
C PRO A 117 21.73 -10.59 -3.51
N SER A 118 22.15 -9.92 -4.59
CA SER A 118 21.25 -9.32 -5.59
C SER A 118 21.39 -9.94 -6.99
N ILE A 119 20.33 -9.90 -7.80
CA ILE A 119 20.33 -10.37 -9.20
C ILE A 119 19.90 -9.22 -10.13
N PRO A 120 20.64 -8.94 -11.22
CA PRO A 120 20.21 -7.99 -12.23
C PRO A 120 18.91 -8.45 -12.92
N ALA A 121 17.90 -7.59 -12.94
CA ALA A 121 16.65 -7.82 -13.63
C ALA A 121 16.02 -6.50 -14.12
N ASP A 122 15.19 -6.60 -15.16
CA ASP A 122 14.35 -5.48 -15.59
C ASP A 122 13.09 -5.43 -14.72
N LEU A 123 12.85 -4.27 -14.10
CA LEU A 123 11.66 -4.03 -13.29
C LEU A 123 10.59 -3.32 -14.12
N GLU A 124 9.35 -3.75 -13.93
CA GLU A 124 8.15 -3.04 -14.37
C GLU A 124 7.37 -2.64 -13.11
N ILE A 125 7.15 -1.35 -12.93
CA ILE A 125 6.44 -0.77 -11.80
C ILE A 125 5.12 -0.23 -12.32
N THR A 126 4.04 -0.77 -11.81
CA THR A 126 2.68 -0.32 -12.11
C THR A 126 2.12 0.40 -10.90
N THR A 127 1.79 1.68 -11.07
CA THR A 127 1.20 2.53 -10.03
C THR A 127 -0.26 2.82 -10.39
N ILE A 128 -1.16 2.52 -9.46
CA ILE A 128 -2.59 2.83 -9.57
C ILE A 128 -2.90 3.86 -8.48
N ASN A 129 -3.34 5.06 -8.88
CA ASN A 129 -3.69 6.15 -7.98
C ASN A 129 -5.18 6.44 -8.03
N GLY A 130 -5.79 6.64 -6.86
CA GLY A 130 -7.20 7.01 -6.72
C GLY A 130 -7.83 6.36 -5.50
N LEU A 131 -9.15 6.47 -5.37
CA LEU A 131 -9.91 5.85 -4.29
C LEU A 131 -10.15 4.37 -4.61
N LEU A 132 -9.25 3.48 -4.17
CA LEU A 132 -9.30 2.04 -4.42
C LEU A 132 -10.04 1.29 -3.30
N SER A 133 -10.87 0.31 -3.66
CA SER A 133 -11.45 -0.59 -2.68
C SER A 133 -10.47 -1.70 -2.27
N PRO A 134 -10.54 -2.18 -1.01
CA PRO A 134 -9.80 -3.36 -0.58
C PRO A 134 -10.03 -4.59 -1.48
N GLU A 135 -11.26 -4.78 -1.97
CA GLU A 135 -11.62 -5.87 -2.87
C GLU A 135 -10.94 -5.76 -4.25
N SER A 136 -10.82 -4.54 -4.78
CA SER A 136 -10.11 -4.31 -6.06
C SER A 136 -8.62 -4.61 -5.91
N ILE A 137 -8.03 -4.21 -4.78
CA ILE A 137 -6.63 -4.52 -4.45
C ILE A 137 -6.45 -6.04 -4.32
N LEU A 138 -7.35 -6.72 -3.60
CA LEU A 138 -7.29 -8.17 -3.43
C LEU A 138 -7.37 -8.90 -4.78
N SER A 139 -8.33 -8.53 -5.64
CA SER A 139 -8.48 -9.11 -6.98
C SER A 139 -7.20 -8.94 -7.81
N ALA A 140 -6.57 -7.76 -7.77
CA ALA A 140 -5.32 -7.53 -8.48
C ALA A 140 -4.16 -8.38 -7.94
N VAL A 141 -4.07 -8.55 -6.62
CA VAL A 141 -3.07 -9.40 -5.99
C VAL A 141 -3.28 -10.87 -6.35
N GLU A 142 -4.53 -11.35 -6.39
CA GLU A 142 -4.86 -12.72 -6.81
C GLU A 142 -4.43 -13.00 -8.25
N GLU A 143 -4.67 -12.05 -9.17
CA GLU A 143 -4.19 -12.15 -10.55
C GLU A 143 -2.65 -12.18 -10.63
N LEU A 144 -1.96 -11.34 -9.85
CA LEU A 144 -0.50 -11.34 -9.76
C LEU A 144 0.05 -12.66 -9.22
N ILE A 145 -0.63 -13.29 -8.25
CA ILE A 145 -0.25 -14.61 -7.72
C ILE A 145 -0.33 -15.67 -8.83
N ILE A 146 -1.42 -15.69 -9.61
CA ILE A 146 -1.60 -16.66 -10.71
C ILE A 146 -0.49 -16.49 -11.76
N GLU A 147 -0.19 -15.25 -12.15
CA GLU A 147 0.86 -14.94 -13.11
C GLU A 147 2.26 -15.29 -12.56
N ALA A 148 2.53 -14.99 -11.29
CA ALA A 148 3.79 -15.31 -10.62
C ALA A 148 4.02 -16.82 -10.50
N GLN A 149 2.96 -17.59 -10.24
CA GLN A 149 3.04 -19.05 -10.18
C GLN A 149 3.33 -19.66 -11.55
N THR A 150 2.84 -19.05 -12.64
CA THR A 150 3.05 -19.50 -14.02
C THR A 150 4.43 -19.08 -14.55
N SER A 151 4.81 -17.82 -14.36
CA SER A 151 6.06 -17.22 -14.85
C SER A 151 7.27 -17.48 -13.94
N LYS A 152 7.03 -17.93 -12.69
CA LYS A 152 8.04 -18.08 -11.62
C LYS A 152 8.76 -16.77 -11.26
N LYS A 153 8.11 -15.63 -11.50
CA LYS A 153 8.63 -14.29 -11.14
C LYS A 153 8.12 -13.86 -9.77
N ASN A 154 9.00 -13.24 -8.99
CA ASN A 154 8.62 -12.57 -7.75
C ASN A 154 7.86 -11.29 -8.10
N PHE A 155 6.96 -10.85 -7.23
CA PHE A 155 6.39 -9.52 -7.31
C PHE A 155 6.35 -8.87 -5.93
N PHE A 156 6.28 -7.55 -5.96
CA PHE A 156 6.12 -6.71 -4.78
C PHE A 156 4.86 -5.88 -4.94
N VAL A 157 4.08 -5.76 -3.86
CA VAL A 157 2.89 -4.89 -3.81
C VAL A 157 3.11 -3.89 -2.70
N CYS A 158 2.93 -2.61 -3.00
CA CYS A 158 2.89 -1.55 -2.01
C CYS A 158 1.53 -0.88 -2.09
N VAL A 159 0.90 -0.70 -0.93
CA VAL A 159 -0.38 0.01 -0.82
C VAL A 159 -0.21 1.10 0.22
N TRP A 160 -0.43 2.32 -0.22
CA TRP A 160 -0.41 3.52 0.60
C TRP A 160 -1.86 3.96 0.73
N GLY A 161 -2.37 4.01 1.95
CA GLY A 161 -3.68 4.59 2.21
C GLY A 161 -3.59 6.11 2.38
N HIS A 162 -4.70 6.69 2.81
CA HIS A 162 -4.84 8.13 2.96
C HIS A 162 -4.29 8.60 4.30
N GLU A 163 -3.47 9.65 4.31
CA GLU A 163 -2.89 10.24 5.52
C GLU A 163 -3.98 10.70 6.51
N ASP A 164 -5.05 11.32 5.99
CA ASP A 164 -6.18 11.80 6.78
C ASP A 164 -7.22 10.72 7.17
N ALA A 165 -6.90 9.43 7.06
CA ALA A 165 -7.83 8.38 7.46
C ALA A 165 -7.97 8.34 9.00
N PRO A 166 -9.13 8.62 9.60
CA PRO A 166 -9.26 8.69 11.06
C PRO A 166 -9.22 7.31 11.74
N ILE A 167 -9.66 6.27 11.02
CA ILE A 167 -9.69 4.88 11.49
C ILE A 167 -9.16 3.98 10.37
N SER A 168 -8.24 3.10 10.71
CA SER A 168 -7.64 2.12 9.81
C SER A 168 -7.37 0.82 10.56
N TRP A 169 -6.91 -0.21 9.83
CA TRP A 169 -6.52 -1.50 10.43
C TRP A 169 -7.59 -2.09 11.37
N GLY A 170 -8.83 -2.08 10.91
CA GLY A 170 -10.00 -2.49 11.71
C GLY A 170 -10.57 -1.32 12.50
N ASN A 171 -10.29 -1.26 13.80
CA ASN A 171 -10.82 -0.23 14.71
C ASN A 171 -9.70 0.62 15.32
N SER A 172 -8.51 0.64 14.70
CA SER A 172 -7.39 1.44 15.20
C SER A 172 -7.56 2.89 14.79
N GLU A 173 -7.58 3.79 15.78
CA GLU A 173 -7.53 5.23 15.54
C GLU A 173 -6.15 5.58 14.97
N HIS A 174 -6.13 6.34 13.89
CA HIS A 174 -4.90 6.85 13.31
C HIS A 174 -4.64 8.27 13.77
N SER A 175 -3.37 8.52 14.09
CA SER A 175 -3.00 9.75 14.78
C SER A 175 -2.98 10.95 13.84
N PHE A 176 -4.04 11.75 13.93
CA PHE A 176 -4.21 13.03 13.23
C PHE A 176 -3.10 14.08 13.51
N LEU A 177 -2.29 13.91 14.55
CA LEU A 177 -1.38 14.97 15.03
C LEU A 177 0.00 14.98 14.37
N ILE A 178 0.55 13.81 13.98
CA ILE A 178 1.88 13.68 13.34
C ILE A 178 1.91 12.42 12.47
N SER A 179 1.91 12.59 11.13
CA SER A 179 2.06 11.54 10.11
C SER A 179 1.01 10.43 10.24
N GLY A 180 -0.11 10.53 9.50
CA GLY A 180 -1.20 9.52 9.51
C GLY A 180 -1.05 8.42 8.45
N GLU A 181 0.15 8.26 7.89
CA GLU A 181 0.40 7.35 6.77
C GLU A 181 0.19 5.88 7.16
N ASN A 182 -0.77 5.21 6.51
CA ASN A 182 -1.01 3.78 6.62
C ASN A 182 -0.46 3.07 5.37
N MET A 183 0.76 2.55 5.48
CA MET A 183 1.41 1.81 4.39
C MET A 183 1.61 0.35 4.76
N TYR A 184 1.38 -0.53 3.78
CA TYR A 184 1.93 -1.87 3.81
C TYR A 184 2.60 -2.23 2.49
N ALA A 185 3.57 -3.13 2.59
CA ALA A 185 4.21 -3.76 1.46
C ALA A 185 4.19 -5.28 1.60
N GLN A 186 4.17 -5.98 0.48
CA GLN A 186 4.15 -7.42 0.40
C GLN A 186 5.17 -7.88 -0.63
N ALA A 187 6.01 -8.84 -0.24
CA ALA A 187 6.92 -9.53 -1.14
C ALA A 187 6.45 -10.98 -1.32
N TYR A 188 5.97 -11.31 -2.52
CA TYR A 188 5.48 -12.66 -2.84
C TYR A 188 6.55 -13.51 -3.53
N ILE A 189 6.66 -14.77 -3.07
CA ILE A 189 7.71 -15.70 -3.49
C ILE A 189 7.06 -16.97 -4.03
N PRO A 190 6.98 -17.13 -5.36
CA PRO A 190 6.22 -18.20 -5.99
C PRO A 190 6.81 -19.59 -5.73
N GLN A 191 8.11 -19.71 -5.46
CA GLN A 191 8.75 -21.01 -5.20
C GLN A 191 8.30 -21.62 -3.87
N GLN A 192 7.86 -20.80 -2.91
CA GLN A 192 7.39 -21.27 -1.61
C GLN A 192 5.89 -21.03 -1.39
N ASP A 193 5.24 -20.30 -2.29
CA ASP A 193 3.85 -19.86 -2.15
C ASP A 193 3.63 -19.09 -0.83
N ARG A 194 4.53 -18.14 -0.55
CA ARG A 194 4.51 -17.35 0.69
C ARG A 194 4.70 -15.86 0.40
N CYS A 195 4.11 -15.05 1.27
CA CYS A 195 4.27 -13.62 1.30
C CYS A 195 4.96 -13.17 2.59
N VAL A 196 5.87 -12.21 2.47
CA VAL A 196 6.39 -11.43 3.61
C VAL A 196 5.68 -10.09 3.60
N THR A 197 4.94 -9.79 4.67
CA THR A 197 4.21 -8.54 4.84
C THR A 197 4.99 -7.60 5.74
N PHE A 198 5.16 -6.38 5.25
CA PHE A 198 5.70 -5.23 5.98
C PHE A 198 4.55 -4.27 6.23
N GLN A 199 4.44 -3.78 7.46
CA GLN A 199 3.46 -2.76 7.82
C GLN A 199 4.23 -1.62 8.48
N ALA A 200 4.09 -0.43 7.93
CA ALA A 200 4.58 0.78 8.55
C ALA A 200 3.46 1.32 9.45
N CYS A 201 3.75 1.42 10.74
CA CYS A 201 2.88 2.04 11.72
C CYS A 201 3.56 3.29 12.25
N CYS A 202 2.81 4.37 12.38
CA CYS A 202 3.29 5.56 13.04
C CYS A 202 3.44 5.31 14.55
N PRO A 203 4.22 6.15 15.29
CA PRO A 203 4.56 5.89 16.69
C PRO A 203 3.38 5.68 17.66
N TRP A 204 2.18 6.08 17.23
CA TRP A 204 0.94 6.07 18.01
C TRP A 204 -0.08 5.07 17.48
N ASP A 205 0.21 4.39 16.36
CA ASP A 205 -0.67 3.39 15.78
C ASP A 205 -0.31 2.00 16.34
N THR A 206 -1.30 1.11 16.39
CA THR A 206 -1.10 -0.28 16.83
C THR A 206 -1.12 -1.24 15.66
N PHE A 207 -0.28 -2.27 15.72
CA PHE A 207 -0.38 -3.43 14.83
C PHE A 207 -1.70 -4.18 15.15
N SER A 208 -2.51 -4.40 14.10
CA SER A 208 -3.75 -5.18 14.15
C SER A 208 -3.51 -6.64 13.80
#